data_AF-A0A6B0T4W1-F1
#
_entry.id   AF-A0A6B0T4W1-F1
#
_cell.length_a   1.000
_cell.length_b   1.000
_cell.length_c   1.000
_cell.angle_alpha   90.00
_cell.angle_beta   90.00
_cell.angle_gamma   90.00
#
_symmetry.space_group_name_H-M   'P 1'
#
loop_
_entity.id
_entity.type
_entity.pdbx_description
1 polymer ?
#
loop_
_entity_poly.entity_id
_entity_poly.type
_entity_poly.pdbx_seq_one_letter_code
_entity_poly.pdbx_strand_id
1 'polypeptide(L)'
;MVDYTQPLKTTFELQRTSIEQGQTAIEQTFDLQQRVGETALDSMEATRSIQRNAVEVNRDLLHGILDALETNVPGMEDTIAELRTTVDEQYETLLDNHEELFENVTEEFDEAVSAADEMNQEYLEMLDEQLDLLYDAHEELEDQSVETVDEIGTQIEEMQEQAEEFQEQVQDVSEEATESVEA
;
A
#
# COMPACT_ATOMS: atom_id res chain seq x y z
N MET A 1 -39.65 -0.77 22.68
CA MET A 1 -39.22 0.07 21.56
C MET A 1 -38.24 -0.74 20.74
N VAL A 2 -38.65 -1.12 19.54
CA VAL A 2 -37.78 -1.81 18.58
C VAL A 2 -37.01 -0.72 17.85
N ASP A 3 -35.68 -0.76 17.82
CA ASP A 3 -34.91 0.19 17.01
C ASP A 3 -34.95 -0.27 15.55
N TYR A 4 -35.78 0.40 14.76
CA TYR A 4 -35.96 0.11 13.34
C TYR A 4 -34.74 0.52 12.49
N THR A 5 -33.83 1.35 13.01
CA THR A 5 -32.68 1.91 12.27
C THR A 5 -31.41 1.06 12.36
N GLN A 6 -31.30 0.20 13.39
CA GLN A 6 -30.08 -0.56 13.68
C GLN A 6 -29.55 -1.42 12.50
N PRO A 7 -30.39 -2.17 11.76
CA PRO A 7 -29.91 -2.97 10.62
C PRO A 7 -29.37 -2.11 9.46
N LEU A 8 -29.95 -0.93 9.27
CA LEU A 8 -29.56 0.01 8.23
C LEU A 8 -28.19 0.62 8.53
N LYS A 9 -28.01 1.16 9.75
CA LYS A 9 -26.71 1.69 10.23
C LYS A 9 -25.59 0.65 10.11
N THR A 10 -25.87 -0.59 10.54
CA THR A 10 -24.91 -1.70 10.42
C THR A 10 -24.47 -1.92 8.96
N THR A 11 -25.38 -1.76 7.99
CA THR A 11 -25.06 -1.92 6.58
C THR A 11 -24.16 -0.80 6.06
N PHE A 12 -24.42 0.45 6.46
CA PHE A 12 -23.57 1.60 6.11
C PHE A 12 -22.18 1.50 6.76
N GLU A 13 -22.09 1.10 8.02
CA GLU A 13 -20.82 0.85 8.71
C GLU A 13 -19.98 -0.21 7.98
N LEU A 14 -20.61 -1.30 7.53
CA LEU A 14 -19.93 -2.34 6.75
C LEU A 14 -19.42 -1.82 5.41
N GLN A 15 -20.19 -0.96 4.73
CA GLN A 15 -19.77 -0.33 3.48
C GLN A 15 -18.57 0.59 3.71
N ARG A 16 -18.65 1.48 4.72
CA ARG A 16 -17.56 2.39 5.11
C ARG A 16 -16.27 1.62 5.38
N THR A 17 -16.34 0.62 6.25
CA THR A 17 -15.20 -0.23 6.60
C THR A 17 -14.60 -0.93 5.37
N SER A 18 -15.44 -1.37 4.42
CA SER A 18 -14.96 -2.04 3.20
C SER A 18 -14.20 -1.09 2.28
N ILE A 19 -14.63 0.18 2.19
CA ILE A 19 -13.97 1.21 1.39
C ILE A 19 -12.62 1.57 2.04
N GLU A 20 -12.58 1.80 3.36
CA GLU A 20 -11.35 2.10 4.12
C GLU A 20 -10.31 0.98 3.97
N GLN A 21 -10.75 -0.28 4.03
CA GLN A 21 -9.87 -1.43 3.81
C GLN A 21 -9.34 -1.48 2.37
N GLY A 22 -10.17 -1.13 1.38
CA GLY A 22 -9.76 -1.06 -0.02
C GLY A 22 -8.68 0.02 -0.24
N GLN A 23 -8.89 1.22 0.30
CA GLN A 23 -7.92 2.31 0.28
C GLN A 23 -6.59 1.89 0.90
N THR A 24 -6.65 1.36 2.12
CA THR A 24 -5.47 0.87 2.84
C THR A 24 -4.71 -0.19 2.05
N ALA A 25 -5.42 -1.09 1.35
CA ALA A 25 -4.80 -2.11 0.53
C ALA A 25 -4.07 -1.53 -0.70
N ILE A 26 -4.60 -0.46 -1.29
CA ILE A 26 -3.98 0.25 -2.42
C ILE A 26 -2.71 0.96 -1.94
N GLU A 27 -2.78 1.72 -0.85
CA GLU A 27 -1.63 2.40 -0.23
C GLU A 27 -0.50 1.40 0.09
N GLN A 28 -0.83 0.31 0.77
CA GLN A 28 0.13 -0.76 1.08
C GLN A 28 0.76 -1.38 -0.17
N THR A 29 0.01 -1.45 -1.28
CA THR A 29 0.51 -1.99 -2.55
C THR A 29 1.52 -1.05 -3.20
N PHE A 30 1.34 0.26 -3.08
CA PHE A 30 2.33 1.24 -3.57
C PHE A 30 3.57 1.30 -2.69
N ASP A 31 3.40 1.31 -1.37
CA ASP A 31 4.51 1.20 -0.40
C ASP A 31 5.38 -0.04 -0.67
N LEU A 32 4.74 -1.18 -0.99
CA LEU A 32 5.46 -2.41 -1.32
C LEU A 32 6.29 -2.24 -2.60
N GLN A 33 5.73 -1.61 -3.64
CA GLN A 33 6.43 -1.37 -4.89
C GLN A 33 7.65 -0.46 -4.68
N GLN A 34 7.50 0.62 -3.91
CA GLN A 34 8.60 1.52 -3.56
C GLN A 34 9.73 0.78 -2.86
N ARG A 35 9.43 0.02 -1.79
CA ARG A 35 10.42 -0.78 -1.05
C ARG A 35 11.12 -1.82 -1.91
N VAL A 36 10.40 -2.44 -2.85
CA VAL A 36 10.99 -3.39 -3.80
C VAL A 36 11.95 -2.68 -4.75
N GLY A 37 11.60 -1.48 -5.23
CA GLY A 37 12.48 -0.63 -6.04
C GLY A 37 13.77 -0.26 -5.29
N GLU A 38 13.65 0.26 -4.07
CA GLU A 38 14.79 0.58 -3.19
C GLU A 38 15.67 -0.65 -2.92
N THR A 39 15.06 -1.79 -2.59
CA THR A 39 15.79 -3.04 -2.37
C THR A 39 16.54 -3.49 -3.62
N ALA A 40 15.96 -3.26 -4.81
CA ALA A 40 16.60 -3.58 -6.08
C ALA A 40 17.82 -2.69 -6.31
N LEU A 41 17.72 -1.38 -6.03
CA LEU A 41 18.85 -0.43 -6.07
C LEU A 41 19.99 -0.88 -5.15
N ASP A 42 19.68 -1.13 -3.87
CA ASP A 42 20.65 -1.62 -2.88
C ASP A 42 21.34 -2.92 -3.36
N SER A 43 20.58 -3.82 -4.01
CA SER A 43 21.12 -5.08 -4.53
C SER A 43 22.08 -4.88 -5.71
N MET A 44 21.85 -3.86 -6.55
CA MET A 44 22.75 -3.50 -7.65
C MET A 44 24.07 -2.96 -7.09
N GLU A 45 24.02 -2.08 -6.09
CA GLU A 45 25.21 -1.57 -5.41
C GLU A 45 26.02 -2.68 -4.73
N ALA A 46 25.32 -3.60 -4.04
CA ALA A 46 25.96 -4.76 -3.43
C ALA A 46 26.64 -5.65 -4.50
N THR A 47 26.00 -5.84 -5.66
CA THR A 47 26.56 -6.61 -6.78
C THR A 47 27.80 -5.94 -7.36
N ARG A 48 27.78 -4.62 -7.55
CA ARG A 48 28.95 -3.82 -7.98
C ARG A 48 30.12 -4.03 -7.04
N SER A 49 29.89 -3.92 -5.73
CA SER A 49 30.92 -4.12 -4.71
C SER A 49 31.53 -5.53 -4.76
N ILE A 50 30.70 -6.57 -4.87
CA ILE A 50 31.18 -7.95 -4.98
C ILE A 50 32.04 -8.16 -6.23
N GLN A 51 31.59 -7.64 -7.38
CA GLN A 51 32.33 -7.76 -8.64
C GLN A 51 33.66 -7.02 -8.60
N ARG A 52 33.68 -5.79 -8.05
CA ARG A 52 34.91 -5.02 -7.82
C ARG A 52 35.92 -5.81 -6.97
N ASN A 53 35.47 -6.32 -5.82
CA ASN A 53 36.32 -7.13 -4.94
C ASN A 53 36.83 -8.38 -5.65
N ALA A 54 36.01 -9.06 -6.45
CA ALA A 54 36.43 -10.25 -7.19
C ALA A 54 37.51 -9.92 -8.25
N VAL A 55 37.39 -8.78 -8.93
CA VAL A 55 38.38 -8.30 -9.90
C VAL A 55 39.69 -7.93 -9.20
N GLU A 56 39.63 -7.21 -8.08
CA GLU A 56 40.80 -6.86 -7.26
C GLU A 56 41.55 -8.11 -6.76
N VAL A 57 40.81 -9.14 -6.29
CA VAL A 57 41.42 -10.42 -5.90
C VAL A 57 42.14 -11.11 -7.08
N ASN A 58 41.58 -11.06 -8.30
CA ASN A 58 42.24 -11.63 -9.47
C ASN A 58 43.52 -10.86 -9.83
N ARG A 59 43.51 -9.53 -9.69
CA ARG A 59 44.70 -8.68 -9.86
C ARG A 59 45.80 -9.09 -8.87
N ASP A 60 45.46 -9.24 -7.59
CA ASP A 60 46.39 -9.64 -6.53
C ASP A 60 46.99 -11.03 -6.79
N LEU A 61 46.19 -11.97 -7.30
CA LEU A 61 46.68 -13.30 -7.69
C LEU A 61 47.70 -13.23 -8.83
N LEU A 62 47.45 -12.39 -9.85
CA LEU A 62 48.39 -12.18 -10.95
C LEU A 62 49.69 -11.54 -10.45
N HIS A 63 49.61 -10.56 -9.56
CA HIS A 63 50.79 -9.98 -8.92
C HIS A 63 51.60 -11.04 -8.17
N GLY A 64 50.95 -11.92 -7.41
CA GLY A 64 51.63 -13.03 -6.73
C GLY A 64 52.32 -14.01 -7.67
N ILE A 65 51.76 -14.26 -8.86
CA ILE A 65 52.41 -15.07 -9.90
C ILE A 65 53.64 -14.35 -10.46
N LEU A 66 53.54 -13.04 -10.73
CA LEU A 66 54.65 -12.22 -11.20
C LEU A 66 55.79 -12.15 -10.16
N ASP A 67 55.47 -12.01 -8.88
CA ASP A 67 56.45 -12.04 -7.77
C ASP A 67 57.21 -13.37 -7.71
N ALA A 68 56.51 -14.49 -7.91
CA ALA A 68 57.12 -15.80 -7.97
C ALA A 68 58.08 -15.94 -9.17
N LEU A 69 57.72 -15.39 -10.32
CA LEU A 69 58.57 -15.39 -11.51
C LEU A 69 59.83 -14.53 -11.32
N GLU A 70 59.67 -13.33 -10.74
CA GLU A 70 60.78 -12.42 -10.44
C GLU A 70 61.79 -13.07 -9.50
N THR A 71 61.30 -13.78 -8.49
CA THR A 71 62.15 -14.47 -7.51
C THR A 71 62.92 -15.66 -8.12
N ASN A 72 62.33 -16.38 -9.08
CA ASN A 72 62.88 -17.64 -9.59
C ASN A 72 63.65 -17.52 -10.90
N VAL A 73 63.54 -16.39 -11.62
CA VAL A 73 64.16 -16.22 -12.94
C VAL A 73 64.98 -14.92 -12.99
N PRO A 74 66.31 -15.02 -12.78
CA PRO A 74 67.20 -13.86 -12.80
C PRO A 74 67.27 -13.18 -14.17
N GLY A 75 67.32 -11.84 -14.20
CA GLY A 75 67.48 -11.07 -15.44
C GLY A 75 66.19 -10.75 -16.19
N MET A 76 65.02 -10.98 -15.57
CA MET A 76 63.70 -10.62 -16.12
C MET A 76 63.00 -9.50 -15.34
N GLU A 77 63.69 -8.84 -14.40
CA GLU A 77 63.12 -7.87 -13.47
C GLU A 77 62.43 -6.71 -14.22
N ASP A 78 63.10 -6.16 -15.24
CA ASP A 78 62.55 -5.07 -16.07
C ASP A 78 61.31 -5.52 -16.86
N THR A 79 61.36 -6.72 -17.45
CA THR A 79 60.24 -7.30 -18.21
C THR A 79 59.03 -7.56 -17.32
N ILE A 80 59.24 -8.03 -16.09
CA ILE A 80 58.16 -8.30 -15.12
C ILE A 80 57.55 -6.99 -14.62
N ALA A 81 58.36 -5.96 -14.38
CA ALA A 81 57.86 -4.64 -14.01
C ALA A 81 56.95 -4.04 -15.10
N GLU A 82 57.35 -4.14 -16.38
CA GLU A 82 56.55 -3.68 -17.52
C GLU A 82 55.23 -4.47 -17.67
N LEU A 83 55.28 -5.78 -17.43
CA LEU A 83 54.09 -6.65 -17.37
C LEU A 83 53.15 -6.27 -16.24
N ARG A 84 53.69 -5.96 -15.05
CA ARG A 84 52.90 -5.52 -13.89
C ARG A 84 52.17 -4.22 -14.20
N THR A 85 52.86 -3.22 -14.75
CA THR A 85 52.24 -1.96 -15.17
C THR A 85 51.13 -2.19 -16.20
N THR A 86 51.38 -3.04 -17.20
CA THR A 86 50.37 -3.37 -18.22
C THR A 86 49.14 -4.03 -17.58
N VAL A 87 49.34 -4.99 -16.66
CA VAL A 87 48.24 -5.62 -15.93
C VAL A 87 47.46 -4.59 -15.13
N ASP A 88 48.15 -3.72 -14.39
CA ASP A 88 47.51 -2.69 -13.57
C ASP A 88 46.65 -1.74 -14.42
N GLU A 89 47.20 -1.20 -15.51
CA GLU A 89 46.46 -0.32 -16.43
C GLU A 89 45.22 -0.99 -17.02
N GLN A 90 45.31 -2.29 -17.36
CA GLN A 90 44.18 -3.04 -17.91
C GLN A 90 43.09 -3.30 -16.86
N TYR A 91 43.45 -3.58 -15.61
CA TYR A 91 42.51 -3.76 -14.52
C TYR A 91 41.86 -2.43 -14.11
N GLU A 92 42.62 -1.35 -14.04
CA GLU A 92 42.10 0.00 -13.78
C GLU A 92 41.11 0.40 -14.87
N THR A 93 41.48 0.26 -16.15
CA THR A 93 40.56 0.53 -17.27
C THR A 93 39.28 -0.31 -17.17
N LEU A 94 39.39 -1.59 -16.80
CA LEU A 94 38.22 -2.46 -16.64
C LEU A 94 37.33 -1.99 -15.50
N LEU A 95 37.91 -1.67 -14.34
CA LEU A 95 37.18 -1.21 -13.16
C LEU A 95 36.50 0.13 -13.43
N ASP A 96 37.19 1.09 -14.05
CA ASP A 96 36.64 2.41 -14.36
C ASP A 96 35.46 2.32 -15.34
N ASN A 97 35.59 1.55 -16.43
CA ASN A 97 34.48 1.35 -17.37
C ASN A 97 33.29 0.67 -16.70
N HIS A 98 33.56 -0.30 -15.82
CA HIS A 98 32.52 -1.02 -15.11
C HIS A 98 31.81 -0.13 -14.08
N GLU A 99 32.55 0.71 -13.38
CA GLU A 99 32.07 1.73 -12.45
C GLU A 99 31.15 2.72 -13.16
N GLU A 100 31.58 3.30 -14.29
CA GLU A 100 30.77 4.21 -15.09
C GLU A 100 29.47 3.55 -15.60
N LEU A 101 29.56 2.30 -16.09
CA LEU A 101 28.38 1.57 -16.56
C LEU A 101 27.37 1.30 -15.44
N PHE A 102 27.86 0.87 -14.27
CA PHE A 102 26.97 0.62 -13.13
C PHE A 102 26.36 1.90 -12.59
N GLU A 103 27.14 2.99 -12.49
CA GLU A 103 26.61 4.28 -12.05
C GLU A 103 25.50 4.76 -12.97
N ASN A 104 25.72 4.76 -14.28
CA ASN A 104 24.68 5.15 -15.24
C ASN A 104 23.42 4.29 -15.12
N VAL A 105 23.56 2.96 -15.03
CA VAL A 105 22.39 2.07 -14.92
C VAL A 105 21.66 2.25 -13.58
N THR A 106 22.39 2.42 -12.48
CA THR A 106 21.81 2.63 -11.15
C THR A 106 21.13 3.99 -11.08
N GLU A 107 21.72 5.05 -11.62
CA GLU A 107 21.12 6.39 -11.67
C GLU A 107 19.85 6.42 -12.54
N GLU A 108 19.89 5.82 -13.74
CA GLU A 108 18.70 5.68 -14.59
C GLU A 108 17.57 4.90 -13.89
N PHE A 109 17.92 3.86 -13.14
CA PHE A 109 16.94 3.07 -12.40
C PHE A 109 16.38 3.83 -11.19
N ASP A 110 17.22 4.56 -10.46
CA ASP A 110 16.81 5.42 -9.34
C ASP A 110 15.86 6.52 -9.78
N GLU A 111 16.17 7.18 -10.90
CA GLU A 111 15.31 8.19 -11.49
C GLU A 111 13.97 7.59 -11.93
N ALA A 112 13.96 6.37 -12.48
CA ALA A 112 12.74 5.67 -12.86
C ALA A 112 11.87 5.27 -11.65
N VAL A 113 12.49 4.78 -10.56
CA VAL A 113 11.78 4.46 -9.31
C VAL A 113 11.19 5.73 -8.69
N SER A 114 11.98 6.80 -8.62
CA SER A 114 11.55 8.09 -8.08
C SER A 114 10.40 8.69 -8.88
N ALA A 115 10.48 8.68 -10.22
CA ALA A 115 9.39 9.17 -11.07
C ALA A 115 8.11 8.32 -10.92
N ALA A 116 8.23 7.01 -10.75
CA ALA A 116 7.08 6.15 -10.49
C ALA A 116 6.46 6.43 -9.10
N ASP A 117 7.29 6.72 -8.09
CA ASP A 117 6.83 7.07 -6.75
C ASP A 117 6.06 8.40 -6.72
N GLU A 118 6.60 9.44 -7.36
CA GLU A 118 5.92 10.73 -7.50
C GLU A 118 4.53 10.58 -8.17
N MET A 119 4.46 9.82 -9.27
CA MET A 119 3.20 9.56 -9.97
C MET A 119 2.21 8.77 -9.11
N ASN A 120 2.69 7.79 -8.33
CA ASN A 120 1.84 7.00 -7.44
C ASN A 120 1.30 7.85 -6.27
N GLN A 121 2.11 8.75 -5.72
CA GLN A 121 1.67 9.69 -4.68
C GLN A 121 0.57 10.62 -5.21
N GLU A 122 0.75 11.21 -6.40
CA GLU A 122 -0.29 12.05 -7.02
C GLU A 122 -1.58 11.26 -7.26
N TYR A 123 -1.48 10.00 -7.69
CA TYR A 123 -2.64 9.13 -7.86
C TYR A 123 -3.34 8.81 -6.54
N LEU A 124 -2.58 8.56 -5.47
CA LEU A 124 -3.11 8.31 -4.13
C LEU A 124 -3.83 9.53 -3.57
N GLU A 125 -3.23 10.72 -3.67
CA GLU A 125 -3.87 11.96 -3.23
C GLU A 125 -5.20 12.20 -3.95
N MET A 126 -5.22 12.05 -5.28
CA MET A 126 -6.47 12.18 -6.05
C MET A 126 -7.51 11.10 -5.70
N LEU A 127 -7.08 9.89 -5.37
CA LEU A 127 -7.97 8.82 -4.95
C LEU A 127 -8.57 9.13 -3.57
N ASP A 128 -7.75 9.57 -2.62
CA ASP A 128 -8.14 9.96 -1.27
C ASP A 128 -9.18 11.09 -1.31
N GLU A 129 -8.93 12.16 -2.08
CA GLU A 129 -9.90 13.24 -2.28
C GLU A 129 -11.25 12.75 -2.85
N GLN A 130 -11.24 11.79 -3.78
CA GLN A 130 -12.46 11.21 -4.32
C GLN A 130 -13.19 10.31 -3.32
N LEU A 131 -12.44 9.60 -2.47
CA LEU A 131 -13.01 8.77 -1.42
C LEU A 131 -13.62 9.62 -0.31
N ASP A 132 -12.99 10.73 0.08
CA ASP A 132 -13.54 11.70 1.02
C ASP A 132 -14.89 12.24 0.53
N LEU A 133 -14.95 12.69 -0.73
CA LEU A 133 -16.21 13.13 -1.35
C LEU A 133 -17.28 12.03 -1.37
N LEU A 134 -16.87 10.77 -1.56
CA LEU A 134 -17.76 9.62 -1.53
C LEU A 134 -18.26 9.33 -0.12
N TYR A 135 -17.39 9.46 0.91
CA TYR A 135 -17.76 9.29 2.31
C TYR A 135 -18.77 10.34 2.74
N ASP A 136 -18.52 11.62 2.43
CA ASP A 136 -19.44 12.71 2.73
C ASP A 136 -20.83 12.44 2.13
N ALA A 137 -20.87 12.02 0.86
CA ALA A 137 -22.12 11.69 0.19
C ALA A 137 -22.81 10.45 0.81
N HIS A 138 -22.05 9.45 1.24
CA HIS A 138 -22.58 8.26 1.91
C HIS A 138 -23.11 8.56 3.31
N GLU A 139 -22.45 9.42 4.07
CA GLU A 139 -22.88 9.87 5.40
C GLU A 139 -24.20 10.65 5.29
N GLU A 140 -24.29 11.58 4.35
CA GLU A 140 -25.55 12.31 4.10
C GLU A 140 -26.69 11.36 3.68
N LEU A 141 -26.40 10.32 2.89
CA LEU A 141 -27.38 9.29 2.54
C LEU A 141 -27.76 8.40 3.73
N GLU A 142 -26.81 8.05 4.59
CA GLU A 142 -27.04 7.29 5.83
C GLU A 142 -28.01 8.06 6.72
N ASP A 143 -27.71 9.33 7.00
CA ASP A 143 -28.52 10.20 7.85
C ASP A 143 -29.97 10.32 7.33
N GLN A 144 -30.13 10.64 6.04
CA GLN A 144 -31.46 10.73 5.41
C GLN A 144 -32.24 9.40 5.48
N SER A 145 -31.54 8.28 5.28
CA SER A 145 -32.18 6.96 5.29
C SER A 145 -32.57 6.54 6.71
N VAL A 146 -31.72 6.82 7.69
CA VAL A 146 -31.97 6.56 9.12
C VAL A 146 -33.15 7.40 9.59
N GLU A 147 -33.16 8.70 9.30
CA GLU A 147 -34.27 9.61 9.64
C GLU A 147 -35.59 9.12 9.04
N THR A 148 -35.61 8.77 7.75
CA THR A 148 -36.81 8.25 7.08
C THR A 148 -37.34 6.97 7.74
N VAL A 149 -36.46 6.04 8.11
CA VAL A 149 -36.88 4.78 8.76
C VAL A 149 -37.39 5.03 10.17
N ASP A 150 -36.78 5.97 10.90
CA ASP A 150 -37.21 6.35 12.25
C ASP A 150 -38.60 7.01 12.23
N GLU A 151 -38.85 7.91 11.27
CA GLU A 151 -40.16 8.53 11.06
C GLU A 151 -41.25 7.48 10.75
N ILE A 152 -40.96 6.53 9.86
CA ILE A 152 -41.88 5.44 9.53
C ILE A 152 -42.14 4.56 10.75
N GLY A 153 -41.10 4.24 11.53
CA GLY A 153 -41.21 3.48 12.77
C GLY A 153 -42.14 4.16 13.77
N THR A 154 -41.94 5.46 14.00
CA THR A 154 -42.78 6.29 14.87
C THR A 154 -44.23 6.28 14.41
N GLN A 155 -44.48 6.46 13.10
CA GLN A 155 -45.83 6.46 12.56
C GLN A 155 -46.53 5.09 12.68
N ILE A 156 -45.77 4.00 12.61
CA ILE A 156 -46.27 2.63 12.86
C ILE A 156 -46.61 2.42 14.34
N GLU A 157 -45.81 2.96 15.26
CA GLU A 157 -46.10 2.93 16.70
C GLU A 157 -47.37 3.74 17.02
N GLU A 158 -47.51 4.95 16.48
CA GLU A 158 -48.71 5.78 16.64
C GLU A 158 -49.99 5.11 16.09
N MET A 159 -49.90 4.41 14.96
CA MET A 159 -51.03 3.65 14.42
C MET A 159 -51.40 2.45 15.30
N GLN A 160 -50.42 1.79 15.93
CA GLN A 160 -50.67 0.68 16.85
C GLN A 160 -51.37 1.16 18.11
N GLU A 161 -50.92 2.26 18.72
CA GLU A 161 -51.59 2.89 19.86
C GLU A 161 -53.04 3.26 19.53
N GLN A 162 -53.28 3.92 18.39
CA GLN A 162 -54.65 4.25 17.95
C GLN A 162 -55.53 3.01 17.74
N ALA A 163 -54.95 1.92 17.23
CA ALA A 163 -55.69 0.67 17.04
C ALA A 163 -56.04 0.01 18.37
N GLU A 164 -55.13 0.02 19.34
CA GLU A 164 -55.37 -0.47 20.71
C GLU A 164 -56.46 0.35 21.41
N GLU A 165 -56.36 1.68 21.35
CA GLU A 165 -57.34 2.59 21.95
C GLU A 165 -58.74 2.47 21.31
N PHE A 166 -58.80 2.25 19.99
CA PHE A 166 -60.07 1.94 19.30
C PHE A 166 -60.65 0.59 19.75
N GLN A 167 -59.80 -0.42 19.97
CA GLN A 167 -60.23 -1.74 20.41
C GLN A 167 -60.81 -1.69 21.83
N GLU A 168 -60.19 -0.91 22.72
CA GLU A 168 -60.66 -0.65 24.08
C GLU A 168 -62.02 0.07 24.06
N GLN A 169 -62.18 1.13 23.24
CA GLN A 169 -63.47 1.80 23.05
C GLN A 169 -64.58 0.87 22.55
N VAL A 170 -64.27 -0.04 21.61
CA VAL A 170 -65.25 -1.00 21.10
C VAL A 170 -65.65 -2.02 22.18
N GLN A 171 -64.71 -2.44 23.03
CA GLN A 171 -65.01 -3.30 24.18
C GLN A 171 -65.91 -2.58 25.18
N ASP A 172 -65.60 -1.35 25.57
CA ASP A 172 -66.39 -0.56 26.51
C ASP A 172 -67.83 -0.36 26.02
N VAL A 173 -68.00 0.04 24.74
CA VAL A 173 -69.33 0.21 24.12
C VAL A 173 -70.10 -1.11 24.08
N SER A 174 -69.41 -2.23 23.85
CA SER A 174 -70.02 -3.56 23.83
C SER A 174 -70.46 -4.00 25.23
N GLU A 175 -69.65 -3.75 26.27
CA GLU A 175 -70.01 -4.05 27.66
C GLU A 175 -71.21 -3.23 28.11
N GLU A 176 -71.21 -1.92 27.84
CA GLU A 176 -72.32 -1.02 28.18
C GLU A 176 -73.62 -1.41 27.45
N ALA A 177 -73.51 -1.79 26.17
CA ALA A 177 -74.66 -2.30 25.42
C ALA A 177 -75.22 -3.61 26.00
N THR A 178 -74.35 -4.50 26.47
CA THR A 178 -74.76 -5.80 27.05
C THR A 178 -75.43 -5.59 28.40
N GLU A 179 -74.89 -4.71 29.25
CA GLU A 179 -75.46 -4.36 30.56
C GLU A 179 -76.83 -3.67 30.42
N SER A 180 -77.02 -2.85 29.38
CA SER A 180 -78.30 -2.19 29.08
C SER A 180 -79.41 -3.14 28.60
N VAL A 181 -79.05 -4.33 28.10
CA VAL A 181 -79.98 -5.36 27.58
C VAL A 181 -80.35 -6.38 28.65
N GLU A 182 -79.55 -6.55 29.71
CA GLU A 182 -79.83 -7.45 30.83
C GLU A 182 -80.61 -6.79 32.00
N ALA A 183 -80.81 -5.47 31.98
CA ALA A 183 -81.62 -4.69 32.94
C ALA A 183 -83.11 -4.57 32.54
#